data_AF-A0A0F8YTQ5-F1
#
_entry.id   AF-A0A0F8YTQ5-F1
#
_cell.length_a   1.000
_cell.length_b   1.000
_cell.length_c   1.000
_cell.angle_alpha   90.00
_cell.angle_beta   90.00
_cell.angle_gamma   90.00
#
_symmetry.space_group_name_H-M   'P 1'
#
loop_
_entity.id
_entity.type
_entity.pdbx_description
1 polymer ?
#
loop_
_entity_poly.entity_id
_entity_poly.type
_entity_poly.pdbx_seq_one_letter_code
_entity_poly.pdbx_strand_id
1 'polypeptide(L)' 'MLGNLIGGFIVILVGVNLMPTIADGVWDTTHNQTSGVASEGSVTGSSATILDLVTLFFAIGVMAAGISLAVSGLRNAGLV' A
#
# COMPACT_ATOMS: atom_id res chain seq x y z
N MET A 1 -25.12 -2.49 3.93
CA MET A 1 -24.79 -3.78 3.26
C MET A 1 -23.85 -3.56 2.07
N LEU A 2 -24.24 -2.81 1.04
CA LEU A 2 -23.32 -2.43 -0.06
C LEU A 2 -22.11 -1.60 0.40
N GLY A 3 -22.22 -0.82 1.48
CA GLY A 3 -21.15 0.06 1.97
C GLY A 3 -19.84 -0.67 2.31
N ASN A 4 -19.88 -1.87 2.88
CA ASN A 4 -18.67 -2.64 3.17
C ASN A 4 -18.07 -3.27 1.89
N LEU A 5 -18.92 -3.70 0.95
CA LEU A 5 -18.46 -4.28 -0.32
C LEU A 5 -17.81 -3.21 -1.20
N ILE A 6 -18.49 -2.08 -1.36
CA ILE A 6 -17.98 -0.89 -2.06
C ILE A 6 -16.75 -0.34 -1.33
N GLY A 7 -16.75 -0.32 0.00
CA GLY A 7 -15.60 0.10 0.81
C GLY A 7 -14.35 -0.76 0.56
N GLY A 8 -14.49 -2.09 0.48
CA GLY A 8 -13.39 -2.98 0.13
C GLY A 8 -12.81 -2.72 -1.26
N PHE A 9 -13.68 -2.46 -2.24
CA PHE A 9 -13.25 -2.10 -3.60
C PHE A 9 -12.52 -0.75 -3.66
N ILE A 10 -13.03 0.26 -2.96
CA ILE A 10 -12.41 1.59 -2.89
C ILE A 10 -11.04 1.52 -2.24
N VAL A 11 -10.87 0.73 -1.16
CA VAL A 11 -9.57 0.55 -0.50
C VAL A 11 -8.54 -0.03 -1.47
N ILE A 12 -8.92 -1.02 -2.27
CA ILE A 12 -8.01 -1.60 -3.28
C ILE A 12 -7.68 -0.56 -4.36
N LEU A 13 -8.68 0.15 -4.88
CA LEU A 13 -8.47 1.15 -5.93
C LEU A 13 -7.56 2.29 -5.47
N VAL A 14 -7.83 2.87 -4.30
CA VAL A 14 -7.03 3.95 -3.73
C VAL A 14 -5.63 3.46 -3.38
N GLY A 15 -5.51 2.27 -2.76
CA GLY A 15 -4.21 1.72 -2.40
C GLY A 15 -3.33 1.41 -3.62
N VAL A 16 -3.89 0.90 -4.72
CA VAL A 16 -3.14 0.69 -5.97
C VAL A 16 -2.71 2.02 -6.59
N ASN A 17 -3.55 3.07 -6.54
CA ASN A 17 -3.18 4.40 -7.04
C ASN A 17 -2.11 5.10 -6.18
N LEU A 18 -2.02 4.78 -4.89
CA LEU A 18 -0.98 5.30 -4.00
C LEU A 18 0.34 4.51 -4.07
N MET A 19 0.34 3.34 -4.73
CA MET A 19 1.53 2.49 -4.82
C MET A 19 2.75 3.17 -5.47
N PRO A 20 2.61 3.97 -6.56
CA PRO A 20 3.72 4.74 -7.13
C PRO A 20 4.31 5.75 -6.15
N THR A 21 3.47 6.45 -5.37
CA THR A 21 3.93 7.42 -4.39
C THR A 21 4.75 6.77 -3.27
N ILE A 22 4.37 5.57 -2.84
CA ILE A 22 5.16 4.80 -1.86
C ILE A 22 6.49 4.34 -2.48
N ALA A 23 6.46 3.84 -3.72
CA ALA A 23 7.65 3.41 -4.43
C ALA A 23 8.65 4.56 -4.66
N ASP A 24 8.17 5.73 -5.06
CA ASP A 24 8.99 6.92 -5.25
C ASP A 24 9.64 7.37 -3.94
N GLY A 25 8.91 7.33 -2.81
CA GLY A 25 9.48 7.64 -1.50
C GLY A 25 10.56 6.65 -1.04
N VAL A 26 10.38 5.36 -1.30
CA VAL A 26 11.40 4.32 -1.05
C VAL A 26 12.62 4.53 -1.93
N TRP A 27 12.41 4.86 -3.20
CA TRP A 27 13.48 5.13 -4.16
C TRP A 27 14.32 6.36 -3.77
N ASP A 28 13.67 7.47 -3.42
CA ASP A 28 14.35 8.70 -2.99
C ASP A 28 15.19 8.47 -1.71
N THR A 29 14.64 7.72 -0.75
CA THR A 29 15.32 7.39 0.51
C THR A 29 16.55 6.48 0.29
N THR A 30 16.50 5.58 -0.69
CA THR A 30 17.60 4.65 -1.00
C THR A 30 18.67 5.29 -1.90
N HIS A 31 18.29 6.20 -2.80
CA HIS A 31 19.19 6.78 -3.80
C HIS A 31 19.56 8.25 -3.56
N ASN A 32 19.04 8.87 -2.50
CA ASN A 32 19.27 10.29 -2.16
C ASN A 32 19.05 11.20 -3.38
N GLN A 33 17.83 11.16 -3.91
CA GLN A 33 17.44 11.75 -5.19
C GLN A 33 16.31 12.75 -4.94
N THR A 34 16.64 13.88 -4.28
CA THR A 34 15.76 14.99 -3.87
C THR A 34 14.45 15.09 -4.66
N SER A 35 13.44 14.32 -4.25
CA SER A 35 12.11 14.30 -4.85
C SER A 35 11.08 14.38 -3.72
N GLY A 36 11.03 15.56 -3.08
CA GLY A 36 9.92 15.96 -2.22
C GLY A 36 9.91 15.41 -0.79
N VAL A 37 10.83 14.53 -0.42
CA VAL A 37 11.02 14.07 0.97
C VAL A 37 12.47 14.36 1.37
N ALA A 38 12.68 15.14 2.42
CA ALA A 38 14.01 15.59 2.85
C ALA A 38 14.92 14.38 3.16
N SER A 39 15.79 14.00 2.22
CA SER A 39 16.74 12.90 2.40
C SER A 39 18.01 13.41 3.08
N GLU A 40 17.97 13.50 4.42
CA GLU A 40 19.18 13.65 5.24
C GLU A 40 19.87 12.28 5.38
N GLY A 41 20.48 11.80 4.28
CA GLY A 41 21.34 10.61 4.25
C GLY A 41 20.70 9.39 3.57
N SER A 42 21.39 8.83 2.56
CA SER A 42 20.98 7.59 1.90
C SER A 42 21.06 6.40 2.84
N VAL A 43 20.01 5.58 2.84
CA VAL A 43 20.01 4.31 3.56
C VAL A 43 20.68 3.24 2.68
N THR A 44 21.81 2.69 3.12
CA THR A 44 22.60 1.69 2.36
C THR A 44 22.70 0.35 3.10
N GLY A 45 23.10 -0.73 2.41
CA GLY A 45 23.28 -2.05 3.01
C GLY A 45 21.96 -2.79 3.30
N SER A 46 21.91 -3.59 4.35
CA SER A 46 20.73 -4.42 4.69
C SER A 46 19.47 -3.59 4.98
N SER A 47 19.62 -2.37 5.48
CA SER A 47 18.50 -1.44 5.68
C SER A 47 17.86 -0.97 4.37
N ALA A 48 18.61 -0.90 3.26
CA ALA A 48 18.05 -0.59 1.94
C ALA A 48 17.15 -1.71 1.43
N THR A 49 17.55 -2.97 1.67
CA THR A 49 16.74 -4.13 1.26
C THR A 49 15.41 -4.22 2.03
N ILE A 50 15.40 -3.83 3.31
CA ILE A 50 14.18 -3.78 4.12
C ILE A 50 13.25 -2.67 3.62
N LEU A 51 13.81 -1.52 3.22
CA LEU A 51 13.05 -0.42 2.61
C LEU A 51 12.40 -0.82 1.29
N ASP A 52 13.09 -1.58 0.44
CA ASP A 52 12.55 -2.04 -0.84
C ASP A 52 11.34 -2.99 -0.66
N LEU A 53 11.33 -3.76 0.43
CA LEU A 53 10.20 -4.61 0.81
C LEU A 53 8.96 -3.81 1.30
N VAL A 54 9.10 -2.53 1.65
CA VAL A 54 7.98 -1.70 2.12
C VAL A 54 6.88 -1.60 1.07
N THR A 55 7.25 -1.45 -0.21
CA THR A 55 6.29 -1.40 -1.32
C THR A 55 5.47 -2.69 -1.41
N LEU A 56 6.12 -3.84 -1.18
CA LEU A 56 5.48 -5.14 -1.18
C LEU A 56 4.56 -5.33 0.04
N PHE A 57 5.00 -4.94 1.23
CA PHE A 57 4.15 -4.97 2.43
C PHE A 57 2.93 -4.06 2.32
N PHE A 58 3.10 -2.88 1.72
CA PHE A 58 2.00 -1.98 1.43
C PHE A 58 0.97 -2.63 0.50
N ALA A 59 1.42 -3.23 -0.62
CA ALA A 59 0.53 -3.90 -1.57
C ALA A 59 -0.26 -5.06 -0.91
N ILE A 60 0.41 -5.90 -0.11
CA ILE A 60 -0.25 -7.00 0.60
C ILE A 60 -1.20 -6.46 1.68
N GLY A 61 -0.83 -5.39 2.38
CA GLY A 61 -1.67 -4.76 3.40
C GLY A 61 -2.97 -4.18 2.81
N VAL A 62 -2.88 -3.49 1.68
CA VAL A 62 -4.05 -2.98 0.94
C VAL A 62 -4.96 -4.13 0.49
N MET A 63 -4.39 -5.20 -0.06
CA MET A 63 -5.19 -6.36 -0.46
C MET A 63 -5.86 -7.05 0.73
N ALA A 64 -5.15 -7.25 1.84
CA ALA A 64 -5.71 -7.86 3.05
C ALA A 64 -6.87 -7.03 3.62
N ALA A 65 -6.70 -5.71 3.71
CA ALA A 65 -7.74 -4.80 4.18
C ALA A 65 -8.95 -4.78 3.22
N GLY A 66 -8.70 -4.67 1.91
CA GLY A 66 -9.72 -4.65 0.88
C GLY A 66 -10.56 -5.93 0.84
N ILE A 67 -9.91 -7.09 0.89
CA ILE A 67 -10.58 -8.40 0.89
C ILE A 67 -11.40 -8.59 2.17
N SER A 68 -10.87 -8.23 3.33
CA SER A 68 -11.60 -8.36 4.61
C SER A 68 -12.92 -7.59 4.59
N LEU A 69 -12.90 -6.35 4.10
CA LEU A 69 -14.08 -5.51 3.94
C LEU A 69 -15.03 -6.05 2.86
N ALA A 70 -14.50 -6.50 1.73
CA ALA A 70 -15.29 -7.07 0.64
C ALA A 70 -16.01 -8.35 1.07
N VAL A 71 -15.33 -9.27 1.75
CA VAL A 71 -15.89 -10.53 2.28
C VAL A 71 -16.96 -10.23 3.34
N SER A 72 -16.71 -9.28 4.25
CA SER A 72 -17.72 -8.83 5.20
C SER A 72 -18.96 -8.26 4.49
N GLY A 73 -18.77 -7.47 3.44
CA GLY A 73 -19.85 -6.94 2.60
C GLY A 73 -20.64 -8.04 1.88
N LEU A 74 -19.94 -9.04 1.36
CA LEU A 74 -20.51 -10.17 0.62
C LEU A 74 -21.37 -11.08 1.52
N ARG A 75 -20.88 -11.35 2.74
CA ARG A 75 -21.62 -12.09 3.78
C ARG A 75 -22.90 -11.39 4.18
N ASN A 76 -22.82 -10.08 4.38
CA ASN A 76 -23.99 -9.27 4.70
C ASN A 76 -24.98 -9.14 3.54
N ALA A 77 -24.54 -9.37 2.30
CA ALA A 77 -25.41 -9.39 1.12
C ALA A 77 -26.04 -10.78 0.85
N GLY A 78 -25.71 -11.79 1.66
CA GLY A 78 -26.22 -13.16 1.52
C GLY A 78 -25.63 -13.92 0.33
N LEU A 79 -24.50 -13.47 -0.22
CA LEU A 79 -23.87 -14.11 -1.39
C LEU A 79 -22.82 -15.17 -1.01
N VAL A 80 -22.26 -15.09 0.21
CA VAL A 80 -21.31 -16.08 0.79
C VAL A 80 -21.49 -16.19 2.30
#